data_AF-A0A2U8I2F3-F1
#
_entry.id   AF-A0A2U8I2F3-F1
#
_cell.length_a   1.000
_cell.length_b   1.000
_cell.length_c   1.000
_cell.angle_alpha   90.00
_cell.angle_beta   90.00
_cell.angle_gamma   90.00
#
_symmetry.space_group_name_H-M   'P 1'
#
loop_
_entity.id
_entity.type
_entity.pdbx_description
1 polymer ?
#
loop_
_entity_poly.entity_id
_entity_poly.type
_entity_poly.pdbx_seq_one_letter_code
_entity_poly.pdbx_strand_id
1 'polypeptide(L)'
;MSGKNIKGLINFKTDTTILIGDRLIWPLKNSIDVKGHISARMYTNILKDSDFLISPAGIVKGMKAGDDNYFFWSVTPRQYKQNGNNWLYRLYVQEEGDDAKVMNLREFGLNNHDVVNIRNALITTEKGFIYRLSDDKKLTLFAVENAFIIGNPDWALSLTTYIGQLRNKLADASLLEPGQTKAIEIAIHVSIWGLLYGDENPPLPLSAWYDINSEQFIICKMDLGQNMINLGMSSDNQGAWILNNSKLGYVAKINTFLLGNIFTGGVLHDENKIPKISTLVLNEALGTDFVNVMLIQGNIEGLTNNGIHLNIGRTDDDIFTVTLIGVTTAFSQDHYSDTTYLNVNSLTNAIEHLCHQCICAEIIQIGLKNNLQAWYQPMKKILFMSSTLNSLENYLGFNSNKEEAYFISNKQDLIKVNRGGEVGRINNLGALYQRRNEVLILNSGRLTTLAPDEHIDADVSALLITTSLDQIEDMAFTFEIELFNYPVIYLSHVGNGSLHCSLPIDVMPENINISRNYDALFVFIENKLLVIDDVFERSQSKIKGDILHHELKLIFNYKSHILLHDHAIKQIISIQEMKDYYIHTVGNETTDGHVIIPLPNYKV
;
A
#
# COMPACT_ATOMS: atom_id res chain seq x y z
N MET A 1 -58.88 -15.11 -11.84
CA MET A 1 -58.60 -14.42 -13.13
C MET A 1 -57.18 -13.90 -13.07
N SER A 2 -56.35 -14.35 -14.00
CA SER A 2 -54.93 -14.02 -14.13
C SER A 2 -54.77 -12.60 -14.68
N GLY A 3 -54.18 -11.71 -13.88
CA GLY A 3 -53.77 -10.37 -14.30
C GLY A 3 -52.56 -10.39 -15.24
N LYS A 4 -52.71 -10.99 -16.42
CA LYS A 4 -51.79 -10.81 -17.55
C LYS A 4 -52.19 -9.52 -18.28
N ASN A 5 -51.62 -8.39 -17.88
CA ASN A 5 -51.41 -7.17 -18.71
C ASN A 5 -51.02 -5.95 -17.84
N ILE A 6 -50.04 -6.08 -16.95
CA ILE A 6 -49.30 -4.90 -16.47
C ILE A 6 -48.05 -4.82 -17.36
N LYS A 7 -48.06 -3.94 -18.36
CA LYS A 7 -46.81 -3.50 -19.00
C LYS A 7 -45.90 -3.04 -17.86
N GLY A 8 -44.73 -3.66 -17.72
CA GLY A 8 -43.74 -3.18 -16.76
C GLY A 8 -43.54 -1.69 -16.98
N LEU A 9 -43.69 -0.89 -15.91
CA LEU A 9 -43.36 0.53 -15.93
C LEU A 9 -41.84 0.65 -16.11
N ILE A 10 -41.39 0.63 -17.36
CA ILE A 10 -40.00 0.85 -17.74
C ILE A 10 -39.77 2.36 -17.68
N ASN A 11 -38.99 2.81 -16.71
CA ASN A 11 -38.49 4.17 -16.65
C ASN A 11 -37.08 4.19 -17.29
N PHE A 12 -36.93 4.81 -18.45
CA PHE A 12 -35.65 4.91 -19.17
C PHE A 12 -34.55 5.71 -18.43
N LYS A 13 -34.85 6.26 -17.23
CA LYS A 13 -33.92 7.11 -16.48
C LYS A 13 -33.14 6.38 -15.39
N THR A 14 -33.60 5.24 -14.89
CA THR A 14 -32.89 4.50 -13.81
C THR A 14 -33.16 3.01 -13.88
N ASP A 15 -32.12 2.21 -13.65
CA ASP A 15 -32.17 0.75 -13.60
C ASP A 15 -32.56 0.24 -12.21
N THR A 16 -32.89 1.15 -11.28
CA THR A 16 -33.19 0.85 -9.88
C THR A 16 -34.62 1.23 -9.53
N THR A 17 -35.31 0.38 -8.78
CA THR A 17 -36.64 0.66 -8.23
C THR A 17 -36.68 0.33 -6.75
N ILE A 18 -37.31 1.19 -5.94
CA ILE A 18 -37.46 0.97 -4.50
C ILE A 18 -38.95 0.81 -4.16
N LEU A 19 -39.31 -0.31 -3.53
CA LEU A 19 -40.67 -0.59 -3.08
C LEU A 19 -40.76 -0.51 -1.55
N ILE A 20 -41.69 0.30 -1.04
CA ILE A 20 -41.96 0.45 0.39
C ILE A 20 -43.45 0.27 0.64
N GLY A 21 -43.85 -0.94 1.04
CA GLY A 21 -45.26 -1.32 1.10
C GLY A 21 -45.87 -1.20 -0.30
N ASP A 22 -46.95 -0.42 -0.42
CA ASP A 22 -47.63 -0.20 -1.71
C ASP A 22 -47.05 0.99 -2.50
N ARG A 23 -45.93 1.59 -2.05
CA ARG A 23 -45.30 2.76 -2.69
C ARG A 23 -44.07 2.36 -3.49
N LEU A 24 -44.08 2.66 -4.78
CA LEU A 24 -42.93 2.49 -5.68
C LEU A 24 -42.22 3.83 -5.89
N ILE A 25 -40.91 3.84 -5.71
CA ILE A 25 -40.04 5.02 -5.83
C ILE A 25 -39.03 4.77 -6.96
N TRP A 26 -38.92 5.73 -7.88
CA TRP A 26 -37.83 5.79 -8.86
C TRP A 26 -36.78 6.80 -8.40
N PRO A 27 -35.56 6.33 -8.02
CA PRO A 27 -34.46 7.23 -7.70
C PRO A 27 -34.01 8.00 -8.95
N LEU A 28 -33.30 9.12 -8.73
CA LEU A 28 -32.69 9.87 -9.82
C LEU A 28 -31.55 9.04 -10.44
N LYS A 29 -31.25 9.29 -11.72
CA LYS A 29 -30.14 8.61 -12.42
C LYS A 29 -28.84 8.88 -11.66
N ASN A 30 -28.07 7.83 -11.38
CA ASN A 30 -26.81 7.87 -10.64
C ASN A 30 -26.91 8.35 -9.18
N SER A 31 -28.12 8.47 -8.59
CA SER A 31 -28.24 8.78 -7.16
C SER A 31 -28.08 7.55 -6.26
N ILE A 32 -28.05 6.35 -6.86
CA ILE A 32 -27.91 5.06 -6.19
C ILE A 32 -27.03 4.18 -7.07
N ASP A 33 -25.98 3.62 -6.47
CA ASP A 33 -25.01 2.79 -7.20
C ASP A 33 -25.43 1.31 -7.29
N VAL A 34 -26.48 0.91 -6.58
CA VAL A 34 -27.07 -0.44 -6.63
C VAL A 34 -28.19 -0.48 -7.67
N LYS A 35 -28.15 -1.45 -8.59
CA LYS A 35 -29.14 -1.65 -9.66
C LYS A 35 -30.19 -2.69 -9.27
N GLY A 36 -31.38 -2.62 -9.85
CA GLY A 36 -32.43 -3.63 -9.69
C GLY A 36 -33.58 -3.23 -8.75
N HIS A 37 -34.27 -4.23 -8.22
CA HIS A 37 -35.47 -4.04 -7.39
C HIS A 37 -35.13 -4.19 -5.90
N ILE A 38 -35.29 -3.12 -5.14
CA ILE A 38 -35.05 -3.07 -3.69
C ILE A 38 -36.41 -2.98 -3.00
N SER A 39 -36.75 -3.94 -2.15
CA SER A 39 -38.00 -3.89 -1.37
C SER A 39 -37.69 -3.75 0.11
N ALA A 40 -38.38 -2.84 0.79
CA ALA A 40 -38.36 -2.76 2.25
C ALA A 40 -39.12 -3.96 2.85
N ARG A 41 -38.38 -4.86 3.49
CA ARG A 41 -38.89 -6.09 4.10
C ARG A 41 -39.09 -5.91 5.61
N MET A 42 -40.01 -5.04 5.97
CA MET A 42 -40.36 -4.76 7.36
C MET A 42 -41.66 -5.46 7.75
N TYR A 43 -41.93 -5.55 9.06
CA TYR A 43 -43.22 -6.00 9.56
C TYR A 43 -44.38 -5.21 8.93
N THR A 44 -45.39 -5.95 8.48
CA THR A 44 -46.51 -5.44 7.68
C THR A 44 -47.36 -4.40 8.41
N ASN A 45 -47.39 -4.45 9.74
CA ASN A 45 -48.06 -3.44 10.56
C ASN A 45 -47.45 -2.05 10.37
N ILE A 46 -46.12 -1.92 10.33
CA ILE A 46 -45.45 -0.64 10.13
C ILE A 46 -45.56 -0.17 8.68
N LEU A 47 -45.42 -1.08 7.71
CA LEU A 47 -45.53 -0.75 6.28
C LEU A 47 -46.91 -0.18 5.88
N LYS A 48 -47.97 -0.60 6.58
CA LYS A 48 -49.35 -0.21 6.29
C LYS A 48 -49.89 0.87 7.22
N ASP A 49 -49.14 1.25 8.24
CA ASP A 49 -49.56 2.27 9.20
C ASP A 49 -49.47 3.67 8.58
N SER A 50 -50.62 4.33 8.47
CA SER A 50 -50.73 5.68 7.92
C SER A 50 -50.14 6.76 8.81
N ASP A 51 -49.91 6.49 10.10
CA ASP A 51 -49.32 7.44 11.04
C ASP A 51 -47.81 7.59 10.84
N PHE A 52 -47.18 6.66 10.11
CA PHE A 52 -45.76 6.69 9.84
C PHE A 52 -45.44 7.01 8.37
N LEU A 53 -44.27 7.63 8.19
CA LEU A 53 -43.61 7.81 6.91
C LEU A 53 -42.31 7.02 6.93
N ILE A 54 -42.23 6.04 6.05
CA ILE A 54 -41.02 5.24 5.85
C ILE A 54 -40.27 5.81 4.64
N SER A 55 -38.98 6.09 4.78
CA SER A 55 -38.13 6.64 3.72
C SER A 55 -36.83 5.83 3.60
N PRO A 56 -36.27 5.69 2.38
CA PRO A 56 -34.92 5.17 2.24
C PRO A 56 -33.94 6.16 2.91
N ALA A 57 -33.15 5.65 3.85
CA ALA A 57 -32.17 6.42 4.62
C ALA A 57 -30.75 6.29 4.04
N GLY A 58 -30.45 5.22 3.33
CA GLY A 58 -29.14 5.02 2.70
C GLY A 58 -28.93 3.59 2.21
N ILE A 59 -27.90 3.41 1.40
CA ILE A 59 -27.45 2.11 0.92
C ILE A 59 -25.94 2.07 1.07
N VAL A 60 -25.43 1.02 1.70
CA VAL A 60 -24.00 0.74 1.84
C VAL A 60 -23.72 -0.53 1.05
N LYS A 61 -22.79 -0.43 0.09
CA LYS A 61 -22.39 -1.60 -0.69
C LYS A 61 -21.47 -2.50 0.13
N GLY A 62 -21.62 -3.81 -0.06
CA GLY A 62 -20.63 -4.78 0.39
C GLY A 62 -19.23 -4.42 -0.13
N MET A 63 -18.21 -4.59 0.71
CA MET A 63 -16.84 -4.15 0.38
C MET A 63 -16.17 -5.05 -0.67
N LYS A 64 -16.60 -6.30 -0.81
CA LYS A 64 -16.08 -7.28 -1.78
C LYS A 64 -17.17 -7.76 -2.74
N ALA A 65 -16.73 -8.26 -3.89
CA ALA A 65 -17.62 -8.95 -4.82
C ALA A 65 -18.21 -10.20 -4.14
N GLY A 66 -19.53 -10.18 -3.89
CA GLY A 66 -20.25 -11.24 -3.18
C GLY A 66 -20.62 -10.89 -1.74
N ASP A 67 -20.21 -9.73 -1.21
CA ASP A 67 -20.72 -9.22 0.06
C ASP A 67 -22.12 -8.62 -0.15
N ASP A 68 -23.02 -8.89 0.79
CA ASP A 68 -24.39 -8.38 0.75
C ASP A 68 -24.44 -6.85 0.93
N ASN A 69 -25.34 -6.21 0.19
CA ASN A 69 -25.61 -4.77 0.37
C ASN A 69 -26.45 -4.54 1.63
N TYR A 70 -26.23 -3.42 2.32
CA TYR A 70 -27.04 -2.99 3.46
C TYR A 70 -27.96 -1.82 3.06
N PHE A 71 -29.26 -1.99 3.31
CA PHE A 71 -30.28 -0.98 3.08
C PHE A 71 -30.78 -0.43 4.42
N PHE A 72 -30.74 0.90 4.56
CA PHE A 72 -31.21 1.59 5.74
C PHE A 72 -32.53 2.29 5.46
N TRP A 73 -33.45 2.21 6.42
CA TRP A 73 -34.77 2.77 6.31
C TRP A 73 -35.13 3.59 7.56
N SER A 74 -35.53 4.84 7.37
CA SER A 74 -35.98 5.70 8.45
C SER A 74 -37.50 5.68 8.55
N VAL A 75 -38.01 5.57 9.77
CA VAL A 75 -39.43 5.68 10.08
C VAL A 75 -39.64 6.93 10.92
N THR A 76 -40.46 7.85 10.43
CA THR A 76 -40.79 9.11 11.11
C THR A 76 -42.31 9.27 11.24
N PRO A 77 -42.86 9.78 12.36
CA PRO A 77 -44.29 10.05 12.47
C PRO A 77 -44.74 11.15 11.50
N ARG A 78 -45.89 11.01 10.83
CA ARG A 78 -46.40 12.00 9.86
C ARG A 78 -46.84 13.30 10.50
N GLN A 79 -47.46 13.24 11.69
CA GLN A 79 -48.05 14.39 12.36
C GLN A 79 -46.99 15.43 12.79
N TYR A 80 -45.77 14.96 13.06
CA TYR A 80 -44.67 15.80 13.54
C TYR A 80 -43.93 16.55 12.43
N LYS A 81 -44.03 16.07 11.17
CA LYS A 81 -43.50 16.78 10.00
C LYS A 81 -44.14 18.16 9.79
N GLN A 82 -45.35 18.38 10.31
CA GLN A 82 -46.09 19.63 10.14
C GLN A 82 -45.66 20.73 11.13
N ASN A 83 -44.99 20.37 12.24
CA ASN A 83 -44.59 21.31 13.31
C ASN A 83 -43.07 21.57 13.36
N GLY A 84 -42.32 21.19 12.33
CA GLY A 84 -40.87 21.42 12.25
C GLY A 84 -39.99 20.48 13.10
N ASN A 85 -40.55 19.79 14.10
CA ASN A 85 -39.84 18.80 14.90
C ASN A 85 -39.91 17.42 14.23
N ASN A 86 -38.81 16.98 13.63
CA ASN A 86 -38.78 15.77 12.81
C ASN A 86 -37.98 14.66 13.50
N TRP A 87 -38.47 14.18 14.65
CA TRP A 87 -37.77 13.13 15.41
C TRP A 87 -37.89 11.75 14.73
N LEU A 88 -36.80 10.99 14.78
CA LEU A 88 -36.76 9.62 14.27
C LEU A 88 -37.59 8.71 15.20
N TYR A 89 -38.57 7.98 14.66
CA TYR A 89 -39.26 6.95 15.45
C TYR A 89 -38.39 5.70 15.55
N ARG A 90 -37.97 5.16 14.40
CA ARG A 90 -37.09 3.97 14.30
C ARG A 90 -36.20 4.02 13.07
N LEU A 91 -35.00 3.46 13.21
CA LEU A 91 -34.11 3.12 12.10
C LEU A 91 -34.15 1.60 11.90
N TYR A 92 -34.25 1.17 10.66
CA TYR A 92 -34.12 -0.22 10.27
C TYR A 92 -32.91 -0.41 9.37
N VAL A 93 -32.27 -1.56 9.51
CA VAL A 93 -31.19 -2.06 8.65
C VAL A 93 -31.63 -3.39 8.04
N GLN A 94 -31.37 -3.56 6.76
CA GLN A 94 -31.74 -4.74 6.00
C GLN A 94 -30.55 -5.17 5.17
N GLU A 95 -30.02 -6.36 5.46
CA GLU A 95 -29.04 -7.03 4.61
C GLU A 95 -29.74 -7.54 3.33
N GLU A 96 -29.01 -7.61 2.23
CA GLU A 96 -29.58 -8.02 0.96
C GLU A 96 -30.18 -9.43 1.04
N GLY A 97 -31.43 -9.57 0.57
CA GLY A 97 -32.14 -10.84 0.66
C GLY A 97 -32.77 -11.14 2.02
N ASP A 98 -32.57 -10.31 3.05
CA ASP A 98 -33.03 -10.54 4.42
C ASP A 98 -34.17 -9.58 4.85
N ASP A 99 -34.81 -9.90 5.98
CA ASP A 99 -35.80 -9.03 6.62
C ASP A 99 -35.13 -7.89 7.40
N ALA A 100 -35.76 -6.73 7.36
CA ALA A 100 -35.27 -5.53 8.04
C ALA A 100 -35.39 -5.65 9.56
N LYS A 101 -34.28 -5.41 10.27
CA LYS A 101 -34.19 -5.44 11.73
C LYS A 101 -34.10 -4.01 12.27
N VAL A 102 -34.62 -3.79 13.49
CA VAL A 102 -34.52 -2.49 14.15
C VAL A 102 -33.08 -2.27 14.59
N MET A 103 -32.49 -1.15 14.19
CA MET A 103 -31.20 -0.70 14.69
C MET A 103 -31.43 0.17 15.93
N ASN A 104 -30.94 -0.26 17.08
CA ASN A 104 -31.09 0.46 18.33
C ASN A 104 -29.94 1.47 18.52
N LEU A 105 -30.18 2.74 18.17
CA LEU A 105 -29.16 3.80 18.28
C LEU A 105 -28.65 4.01 19.72
N ARG A 106 -29.44 3.63 20.73
CA ARG A 106 -29.03 3.72 22.14
C ARG A 106 -27.85 2.82 22.47
N GLU A 107 -27.69 1.70 21.74
CA GLU A 107 -26.50 0.84 21.86
C GLU A 107 -25.21 1.58 21.55
N PHE A 108 -25.27 2.66 20.75
CA PHE A 108 -24.15 3.54 20.43
C PHE A 108 -24.12 4.82 21.28
N GLY A 109 -25.02 4.97 22.27
CA GLY A 109 -25.16 6.17 23.08
C GLY A 109 -25.92 7.32 22.41
N LEU A 110 -26.66 7.06 21.32
CA LEU A 110 -27.46 8.06 20.61
C LEU A 110 -28.96 7.87 20.88
N ASN A 111 -29.69 8.96 21.13
CA ASN A 111 -31.15 8.90 21.20
C ASN A 111 -31.77 9.21 19.86
N ASN A 112 -32.88 8.54 19.52
CA ASN A 112 -33.59 8.82 18.27
C ASN A 112 -34.13 10.27 18.21
N HIS A 113 -34.38 10.89 19.36
CA HIS A 113 -34.79 12.30 19.44
C HIS A 113 -33.67 13.28 19.07
N ASP A 114 -32.40 12.87 19.23
CA ASP A 114 -31.25 13.71 18.88
C ASP A 114 -30.98 13.68 17.36
N VAL A 115 -31.67 12.84 16.59
CA VAL A 115 -31.49 12.68 15.14
C VAL A 115 -32.35 13.69 14.39
N VAL A 116 -31.69 14.61 13.68
CA VAL A 116 -32.32 15.62 12.84
C VAL A 116 -32.75 15.03 11.51
N ASN A 117 -31.85 14.26 10.87
CA ASN A 117 -32.13 13.58 9.63
C ASN A 117 -31.19 12.39 9.39
N ILE A 118 -31.61 11.51 8.48
CA ILE A 118 -30.75 10.44 7.96
C ILE A 118 -30.81 10.49 6.43
N ARG A 119 -29.67 10.70 5.78
CA ARG A 119 -29.55 10.76 4.31
C ARG A 119 -28.28 10.08 3.86
N ASN A 120 -28.35 9.26 2.80
CA ASN A 120 -27.21 8.53 2.24
C ASN A 120 -26.37 7.81 3.30
N ALA A 121 -27.05 7.14 4.25
CA ALA A 121 -26.43 6.42 5.37
C ALA A 121 -25.64 7.32 6.34
N LEU A 122 -25.89 8.64 6.34
CA LEU A 122 -25.37 9.59 7.30
C LEU A 122 -26.48 10.03 8.25
N ILE A 123 -26.26 9.86 9.56
CA ILE A 123 -27.11 10.36 10.64
C ILE A 123 -26.57 11.74 11.05
N THR A 124 -27.36 12.79 10.85
CA THR A 124 -27.08 14.12 11.39
C THR A 124 -27.81 14.30 12.71
N THR A 125 -27.10 14.79 13.72
CA THR A 125 -27.64 15.03 15.06
C THR A 125 -27.86 16.52 15.37
N GLU A 126 -28.70 16.83 16.34
CA GLU A 126 -28.98 18.23 16.76
C GLU A 126 -27.72 18.98 17.22
N LYS A 127 -26.75 18.25 17.80
CA LYS A 127 -25.46 18.80 18.22
C LYS A 127 -24.47 19.00 17.07
N GLY A 128 -24.86 18.69 15.83
CA GLY A 128 -24.03 18.84 14.65
C GLY A 128 -22.98 17.74 14.43
N PHE A 129 -23.12 16.57 15.07
CA PHE A 129 -22.32 15.40 14.70
C PHE A 129 -22.97 14.65 13.55
N ILE A 130 -22.14 14.15 12.64
CA ILE A 130 -22.55 13.33 11.51
C ILE A 130 -21.88 11.97 11.62
N TYR A 131 -22.72 10.94 11.79
CA TYR A 131 -22.28 9.57 11.90
C TYR A 131 -22.63 8.78 10.64
N ARG A 132 -21.69 8.01 10.12
CA ARG A 132 -21.90 7.10 9.00
C ARG A 132 -22.33 5.73 9.51
N LEU A 133 -23.40 5.22 8.93
CA LEU A 133 -23.86 3.85 9.07
C LEU A 133 -23.07 2.96 8.11
N SER A 134 -22.57 1.84 8.60
CA SER A 134 -21.87 0.84 7.79
C SER A 134 -22.67 -0.46 7.71
N ASP A 135 -23.14 -0.93 8.85
CA ASP A 135 -23.95 -2.14 9.02
C ASP A 135 -24.83 -2.02 10.29
N ASP A 136 -25.36 -3.12 10.81
CA ASP A 136 -26.18 -3.17 12.03
C ASP A 136 -25.39 -3.02 13.35
N LYS A 137 -24.05 -3.03 13.27
CA LYS A 137 -23.12 -3.08 14.41
C LYS A 137 -22.12 -1.94 14.42
N LYS A 138 -21.99 -1.19 13.32
CA LYS A 138 -20.98 -0.16 13.17
C LYS A 138 -21.58 1.19 12.83
N LEU A 139 -21.16 2.15 13.64
CA LEU A 139 -21.44 3.57 13.46
C LEU A 139 -20.12 4.32 13.59
N THR A 140 -19.80 5.16 12.62
CA THR A 140 -18.51 5.85 12.54
C THR A 140 -18.71 7.37 12.57
N LEU A 141 -18.03 8.10 13.45
CA LEU A 141 -17.96 9.57 13.36
C LEU A 141 -17.28 9.96 12.04
N PHE A 142 -18.06 10.58 11.16
CA PHE A 142 -17.62 10.92 9.81
C PHE A 142 -17.37 12.41 9.63
N ALA A 143 -18.23 13.26 10.21
CA ALA A 143 -18.09 14.69 10.11
C ALA A 143 -18.70 15.43 11.31
N VAL A 144 -18.38 16.72 11.43
CA VAL A 144 -19.13 17.69 12.21
C VAL A 144 -19.62 18.81 11.29
N GLU A 145 -20.74 19.41 11.62
CA GLU A 145 -21.36 20.50 10.84
C GLU A 145 -21.53 21.79 11.66
N ASN A 146 -22.08 22.82 11.01
CA ASN A 146 -22.22 24.17 11.55
C ASN A 146 -22.85 24.24 12.96
N ALA A 147 -23.82 23.37 13.28
CA ALA A 147 -24.44 23.34 14.60
C ALA A 147 -23.42 23.02 15.72
N PHE A 148 -22.45 22.14 15.45
CA PHE A 148 -21.36 21.84 16.38
C PHE A 148 -20.45 23.06 16.58
N ILE A 149 -20.08 23.72 15.47
CA ILE A 149 -19.20 24.89 15.48
C ILE A 149 -19.84 26.06 16.24
N ILE A 150 -21.12 26.34 16.00
CA ILE A 150 -21.85 27.42 16.71
C ILE A 150 -22.00 27.10 18.20
N GLY A 151 -22.27 25.84 18.55
CA GLY A 151 -22.41 25.41 19.94
C GLY A 151 -21.09 25.41 20.73
N ASN A 152 -19.94 25.49 20.06
CA ASN A 152 -18.62 25.37 20.68
C ASN A 152 -17.69 26.50 20.20
N PRO A 153 -17.50 27.60 20.97
CA PRO A 153 -16.57 28.66 20.61
C PRO A 153 -15.15 28.13 20.32
N ASP A 154 -14.64 27.21 21.14
CA ASP A 154 -13.36 26.54 20.93
C ASP A 154 -13.54 25.19 20.21
N TRP A 155 -14.31 25.17 19.12
CA TRP A 155 -14.74 23.96 18.42
C TRP A 155 -13.60 22.98 18.10
N ALA A 156 -12.40 23.47 17.79
CA ALA A 156 -11.24 22.63 17.49
C ALA A 156 -10.82 21.82 18.72
N LEU A 157 -10.73 22.46 19.89
CA LEU A 157 -10.42 21.81 21.16
C LEU A 157 -11.56 20.89 21.61
N SER A 158 -12.81 21.30 21.43
CA SER A 158 -13.97 20.47 21.71
C SER A 158 -13.96 19.19 20.85
N LEU A 159 -13.60 19.32 19.55
CA LEU A 159 -13.54 18.18 18.63
C LEU A 159 -12.42 17.21 19.00
N THR A 160 -11.21 17.70 19.27
CA THR A 160 -10.08 16.85 19.68
C THR A 160 -10.37 16.14 21.01
N THR A 161 -10.99 16.83 21.96
CA THR A 161 -11.43 16.25 23.24
C THR A 161 -12.47 15.15 23.01
N TYR A 162 -13.47 15.41 22.18
CA TYR A 162 -14.52 14.43 21.87
C TYR A 162 -13.95 13.18 21.18
N ILE A 163 -13.06 13.36 20.21
CA ILE A 163 -12.35 12.26 19.53
C ILE A 163 -11.51 11.46 20.54
N GLY A 164 -10.81 12.12 21.46
CA GLY A 164 -10.09 11.46 22.55
C GLY A 164 -10.99 10.60 23.44
N GLN A 165 -12.19 11.10 23.78
CA GLN A 165 -13.19 10.34 24.53
C GLN A 165 -13.67 9.10 23.76
N LEU A 166 -13.94 9.23 22.46
CA LEU A 166 -14.33 8.10 21.62
C LEU A 166 -13.22 7.04 21.52
N ARG A 167 -11.96 7.45 21.37
CA ARG A 167 -10.80 6.53 21.38
C ARG A 167 -10.69 5.75 22.68
N ASN A 168 -10.86 6.44 23.82
CA ASN A 168 -10.84 5.77 25.12
C ASN A 168 -11.96 4.74 25.23
N LYS A 169 -13.18 5.07 24.77
CA LYS A 169 -14.32 4.13 24.73
C LYS A 169 -14.10 2.95 23.79
N LEU A 170 -13.34 3.13 22.70
CA LEU A 170 -12.95 2.03 21.79
C LEU A 170 -11.90 1.10 22.43
N ALA A 171 -10.98 1.66 23.23
CA ALA A 171 -9.93 0.91 23.90
C ALA A 171 -10.43 0.17 25.16
N ASP A 172 -11.42 0.75 25.87
CA ASP A 172 -11.95 0.20 27.12
C ASP A 172 -13.48 0.29 27.16
N ALA A 173 -14.14 -0.87 27.02
CA ALA A 173 -15.58 -0.99 27.06
C ALA A 173 -16.20 -0.61 28.42
N SER A 174 -15.43 -0.55 29.50
CA SER A 174 -15.91 -0.10 30.81
C SER A 174 -16.21 1.41 30.86
N LEU A 175 -15.71 2.16 29.88
CA LEU A 175 -15.95 3.61 29.73
C LEU A 175 -17.23 3.93 28.94
N LEU A 176 -17.98 2.90 28.50
CA LEU A 176 -19.26 3.09 27.82
C LEU A 176 -20.33 3.58 28.80
N GLU A 177 -21.22 4.43 28.30
CA GLU A 177 -22.30 5.00 29.11
C GLU A 177 -23.40 3.97 29.42
N PRO A 178 -24.20 4.15 30.49
CA PRO A 178 -25.30 3.25 30.79
C PRO A 178 -26.29 3.08 29.63
N GLY A 179 -26.38 1.86 29.08
CA GLY A 179 -27.22 1.52 27.93
C GLY A 179 -26.49 1.55 26.58
N GLN A 180 -25.24 2.03 26.55
CA GLN A 180 -24.33 1.89 25.41
C GLN A 180 -23.64 0.52 25.50
N THR A 181 -23.71 -0.27 24.44
CA THR A 181 -23.08 -1.59 24.33
C THR A 181 -22.08 -1.67 23.18
N LYS A 182 -22.05 -0.64 22.31
CA LYS A 182 -21.18 -0.50 21.15
C LYS A 182 -20.50 0.87 21.19
N ALA A 183 -19.18 0.89 20.99
CA ALA A 183 -18.44 2.13 20.79
C ALA A 183 -18.70 2.70 19.40
N ILE A 184 -18.60 4.02 19.25
CA ILE A 184 -18.63 4.70 17.95
C ILE A 184 -17.21 4.68 17.39
N GLU A 185 -17.04 4.15 16.18
CA GLU A 185 -15.78 4.18 15.44
C GLU A 185 -15.47 5.61 14.96
N ILE A 186 -14.23 5.87 14.53
CA ILE A 186 -13.82 7.19 14.06
C ILE A 186 -13.26 7.05 12.66
N ALA A 187 -13.73 7.86 11.72
CA ALA A 187 -13.20 7.86 10.37
C ALA A 187 -11.73 8.31 10.38
N ILE A 188 -10.90 7.79 9.47
CA ILE A 188 -9.47 8.15 9.36
C ILE A 188 -9.28 9.67 9.28
N HIS A 189 -10.19 10.34 8.58
CA HIS A 189 -10.31 11.79 8.60
C HIS A 189 -11.75 12.19 8.91
N VAL A 190 -11.93 13.05 9.91
CA VAL A 190 -13.24 13.62 10.26
C VAL A 190 -13.41 14.92 9.48
N SER A 191 -14.44 14.99 8.64
CA SER A 191 -14.71 16.22 7.86
C SER A 191 -15.33 17.30 8.74
N ILE A 192 -15.01 18.56 8.49
CA ILE A 192 -15.56 19.70 9.22
C ILE A 192 -16.33 20.56 8.22
N TRP A 193 -17.65 20.61 8.36
CA TRP A 193 -18.56 21.31 7.47
C TRP A 193 -19.10 22.58 8.13
N GLY A 194 -19.41 23.59 7.30
CA GLY A 194 -20.01 24.84 7.78
C GLY A 194 -18.99 25.91 8.19
N LEU A 195 -17.69 25.69 7.94
CA LEU A 195 -16.70 26.76 8.02
C LEU A 195 -16.83 27.67 6.79
N LEU A 196 -17.05 28.96 7.01
CA LEU A 196 -17.34 29.96 5.99
C LEU A 196 -16.25 31.04 5.91
N TYR A 197 -16.05 31.59 4.71
CA TYR A 197 -15.10 32.68 4.43
C TYR A 197 -15.71 34.09 4.60
N GLY A 198 -15.50 34.76 5.74
CA GLY A 198 -15.65 36.22 5.93
C GLY A 198 -17.07 36.82 5.82
N ASP A 199 -17.20 38.09 6.25
CA ASP A 199 -18.48 38.83 6.32
C ASP A 199 -18.75 39.74 5.08
N GLU A 200 -17.75 40.05 4.25
CA GLU A 200 -17.83 41.11 3.23
C GLU A 200 -18.08 40.63 1.79
N ASN A 201 -18.11 39.32 1.54
CA ASN A 201 -18.51 38.69 0.27
C ASN A 201 -19.42 37.49 0.58
N PRO A 202 -20.24 36.96 -0.35
CA PRO A 202 -20.92 35.71 -0.11
C PRO A 202 -19.86 34.66 0.27
N PRO A 203 -19.87 34.13 1.50
CA PRO A 203 -18.76 33.36 1.99
C PRO A 203 -18.61 32.09 1.17
N LEU A 204 -17.42 31.90 0.58
CA LEU A 204 -17.06 30.62 -0.01
C LEU A 204 -16.86 29.61 1.13
N PRO A 205 -17.35 28.37 0.99
CA PRO A 205 -17.11 27.35 2.01
C PRO A 205 -15.63 27.00 2.05
N LEU A 206 -15.11 26.71 3.25
CA LEU A 206 -13.81 26.07 3.40
C LEU A 206 -13.97 24.56 3.38
N SER A 207 -12.97 23.87 2.84
CA SER A 207 -12.81 22.44 3.04
C SER A 207 -11.89 22.20 4.22
N ALA A 208 -12.34 21.39 5.17
CA ALA A 208 -11.59 21.13 6.38
C ALA A 208 -11.74 19.68 6.84
N TRP A 209 -10.64 19.13 7.35
CA TRP A 209 -10.57 17.80 7.92
C TRP A 209 -9.69 17.80 9.16
N TYR A 210 -9.99 16.89 10.07
CA TYR A 210 -9.11 16.52 11.16
C TYR A 210 -8.59 15.10 10.90
N ASP A 211 -7.27 14.96 10.78
CA ASP A 211 -6.63 13.67 10.63
C ASP A 211 -6.43 13.02 12.01
N ILE A 212 -6.97 11.81 12.14
CA ILE A 212 -6.94 11.08 13.40
C ILE A 212 -5.51 10.71 13.77
N ASN A 213 -4.73 10.17 12.84
CA ASN A 213 -3.43 9.59 13.16
C ASN A 213 -2.37 10.63 13.54
N SER A 214 -2.35 11.77 12.86
CA SER A 214 -1.43 12.88 13.13
C SER A 214 -1.93 13.87 14.17
N GLU A 215 -3.23 13.87 14.45
CA GLU A 215 -3.91 14.83 15.32
C GLU A 215 -3.78 16.28 14.82
N GLN A 216 -3.86 16.46 13.50
CA GLN A 216 -3.67 17.74 12.83
C GLN A 216 -4.89 18.11 11.99
N PHE A 217 -5.03 19.41 11.74
CA PHE A 217 -6.08 19.94 10.88
C PHE A 217 -5.55 20.20 9.47
N ILE A 218 -6.35 19.86 8.47
CA ILE A 218 -6.11 20.23 7.07
C ILE A 218 -7.23 21.18 6.68
N ILE A 219 -6.90 22.42 6.29
CA ILE A 219 -7.88 23.42 5.89
C ILE A 219 -7.42 24.07 4.60
N CYS A 220 -8.31 24.14 3.62
CA CYS A 220 -8.05 24.78 2.34
C CYS A 220 -9.26 25.58 1.85
N LYS A 221 -8.97 26.59 1.03
CA LYS A 221 -9.99 27.42 0.37
C LYS A 221 -10.63 26.64 -0.77
N MET A 222 -11.94 26.79 -0.94
CA MET A 222 -12.67 26.25 -2.08
C MET A 222 -13.14 27.37 -3.01
N ASP A 223 -13.09 27.14 -4.31
CA ASP A 223 -13.86 27.91 -5.29
C ASP A 223 -15.26 27.29 -5.48
N LEU A 224 -16.22 28.10 -5.98
CA LEU A 224 -17.56 27.63 -6.32
C LEU A 224 -17.50 26.45 -7.31
N GLY A 225 -18.10 25.32 -6.93
CA GLY A 225 -18.19 24.12 -7.77
C GLY A 225 -16.98 23.19 -7.70
N GLN A 226 -15.97 23.47 -6.86
CA GLN A 226 -14.91 22.50 -6.56
C GLN A 226 -15.43 21.35 -5.71
N ASN A 227 -15.04 20.13 -6.06
CA ASN A 227 -15.21 18.96 -5.20
C ASN A 227 -13.83 18.48 -4.77
N MET A 228 -13.51 18.71 -3.49
CA MET A 228 -12.23 18.32 -2.91
C MET A 228 -12.34 17.05 -2.08
N ILE A 229 -11.41 16.14 -2.30
CA ILE A 229 -11.32 14.87 -1.60
C ILE A 229 -9.96 14.80 -0.93
N ASN A 230 -9.94 14.63 0.40
CA ASN A 230 -8.72 14.33 1.13
C ASN A 230 -8.35 12.86 0.89
N LEU A 231 -7.17 12.62 0.31
CA LEU A 231 -6.62 11.30 0.01
C LEU A 231 -5.77 10.75 1.16
N GLY A 232 -5.38 11.61 2.11
CA GLY A 232 -4.62 11.27 3.31
C GLY A 232 -3.27 11.97 3.40
N MET A 233 -2.55 11.70 4.50
CA MET A 233 -1.31 12.38 4.85
C MET A 233 -0.12 11.93 3.99
N SER A 234 0.81 12.85 3.73
CA SER A 234 2.11 12.50 3.14
C SER A 234 2.97 11.67 4.09
N SER A 235 3.99 11.02 3.54
CA SER A 235 4.92 10.15 4.27
C SER A 235 5.68 10.87 5.40
N ASP A 236 6.06 12.12 5.16
CA ASP A 236 6.67 13.03 6.15
C ASP A 236 5.68 13.60 7.18
N ASN A 237 4.39 13.30 6.99
CA ASN A 237 3.27 13.79 7.78
C ASN A 237 3.21 15.33 7.89
N GLN A 238 3.76 16.08 6.92
CA GLN A 238 3.76 17.56 6.93
C GLN A 238 2.47 18.16 6.34
N GLY A 239 1.65 17.35 5.69
CA GLY A 239 0.44 17.80 5.01
C GLY A 239 -0.31 16.64 4.38
N ALA A 240 -1.34 16.97 3.61
CA ALA A 240 -2.24 16.00 3.01
C ALA A 240 -2.35 16.17 1.50
N TRP A 241 -2.53 15.04 0.83
CA TRP A 241 -2.85 14.95 -0.59
C TRP A 241 -4.34 15.23 -0.80
N ILE A 242 -4.64 16.15 -1.72
CA ILE A 242 -6.00 16.55 -2.07
C ILE A 242 -6.25 16.29 -3.55
N LEU A 243 -7.36 15.64 -3.88
CA LEU A 243 -7.86 15.58 -5.25
C LEU A 243 -8.92 16.67 -5.44
N ASN A 244 -8.71 17.58 -6.39
CA ASN A 244 -9.64 18.65 -6.74
C ASN A 244 -10.01 18.54 -8.23
N ASN A 245 -11.25 18.14 -8.53
CA ASN A 245 -11.74 18.00 -9.90
C ASN A 245 -10.77 17.20 -10.81
N SER A 246 -10.34 16.01 -10.34
CA SER A 246 -9.36 15.14 -11.00
C SER A 246 -7.92 15.64 -11.05
N LYS A 247 -7.60 16.80 -10.45
CA LYS A 247 -6.22 17.28 -10.30
C LYS A 247 -5.67 16.98 -8.92
N LEU A 248 -4.46 16.47 -8.87
CA LEU A 248 -3.77 16.19 -7.61
C LEU A 248 -3.13 17.46 -7.05
N GLY A 249 -3.25 17.66 -5.76
CA GLY A 249 -2.60 18.74 -5.04
C GLY A 249 -2.22 18.33 -3.63
N TYR A 250 -1.60 19.27 -2.92
CA TYR A 250 -1.06 19.09 -1.59
C TYR A 250 -1.36 20.31 -0.73
N VAL A 251 -1.69 20.08 0.54
CA VAL A 251 -2.01 21.13 1.51
C VAL A 251 -1.21 20.87 2.79
N ALA A 252 -0.48 21.88 3.25
CA ALA A 252 0.23 21.81 4.51
C ALA A 252 -0.75 21.69 5.69
N LYS A 253 -0.37 20.94 6.71
CA LYS A 253 -1.17 20.80 7.92
C LYS A 253 -1.15 22.07 8.77
N ILE A 254 -2.17 22.20 9.61
CA ILE A 254 -2.32 23.28 10.58
C ILE A 254 -2.36 22.65 11.97
N ASN A 255 -1.49 23.13 12.84
CA ASN A 255 -1.50 22.76 14.24
C ASN A 255 -2.72 23.37 14.95
N THR A 256 -3.38 22.60 15.82
CA THR A 256 -4.48 23.04 16.68
C THR A 256 -4.22 24.37 17.38
N PHE A 257 -3.00 24.61 17.87
CA PHE A 257 -2.65 25.87 18.54
C PHE A 257 -2.63 27.08 17.60
N LEU A 258 -2.43 26.86 16.30
CA LEU A 258 -2.44 27.92 15.30
C LEU A 258 -3.85 28.27 14.82
N LEU A 259 -4.85 27.41 15.05
CA LEU A 259 -6.24 27.67 14.63
C LEU A 259 -6.84 28.91 15.29
N GLY A 260 -6.49 29.20 16.55
CA GLY A 260 -6.94 30.44 17.22
C GLY A 260 -6.41 31.72 16.58
N ASN A 261 -5.35 31.64 15.76
CA ASN A 261 -4.85 32.76 14.98
C ASN A 261 -5.57 32.92 13.63
N ILE A 262 -6.37 31.92 13.23
CA ILE A 262 -7.09 31.83 11.96
C ILE A 262 -8.58 32.09 12.19
N PHE A 263 -9.14 31.51 13.26
CA PHE A 263 -10.55 31.59 13.63
C PHE A 263 -10.74 32.28 14.98
N THR A 264 -11.82 33.04 15.12
CA THR A 264 -12.36 33.50 16.40
C THR A 264 -13.75 32.89 16.56
N GLY A 265 -13.88 31.87 17.41
CA GLY A 265 -15.08 31.03 17.39
C GLY A 265 -15.16 30.20 16.11
N GLY A 266 -16.35 30.15 15.51
CA GLY A 266 -16.57 29.61 14.17
C GLY A 266 -16.27 30.57 13.01
N VAL A 267 -15.90 31.83 13.31
CA VAL A 267 -15.72 32.87 12.30
C VAL A 267 -14.26 32.93 11.86
N LEU A 268 -14.02 32.91 10.56
CA LEU A 268 -12.68 33.10 10.01
C LEU A 268 -12.25 34.56 10.15
N HIS A 269 -11.12 34.79 10.82
CA HIS A 269 -10.56 36.12 11.07
C HIS A 269 -9.39 36.44 10.10
N ASP A 270 -8.54 35.48 9.77
CA ASP A 270 -7.34 35.73 8.96
C ASP A 270 -7.18 34.70 7.84
N GLU A 271 -7.63 35.07 6.64
CA GLU A 271 -7.58 34.24 5.45
C GLU A 271 -6.16 33.90 5.00
N ASN A 272 -5.21 34.83 5.22
CA ASN A 272 -3.87 34.70 4.68
C ASN A 272 -3.08 33.58 5.35
N LYS A 273 -3.56 33.13 6.52
CA LYS A 273 -3.00 32.00 7.26
C LYS A 273 -3.56 30.64 6.84
N ILE A 274 -4.60 30.60 5.99
CA ILE A 274 -5.06 29.33 5.41
C ILE A 274 -4.04 28.90 4.34
N PRO A 275 -3.43 27.71 4.46
CA PRO A 275 -2.52 27.18 3.45
C PRO A 275 -3.18 27.12 2.08
N LYS A 276 -2.43 27.52 1.04
CA LYS A 276 -2.86 27.34 -0.33
C LYS A 276 -2.61 25.90 -0.76
N ILE A 277 -3.46 25.40 -1.65
CA ILE A 277 -3.25 24.10 -2.30
C ILE A 277 -2.13 24.27 -3.33
N SER A 278 -1.02 23.57 -3.13
CA SER A 278 -0.01 23.38 -4.16
C SER A 278 -0.53 22.33 -5.13
N THR A 279 -0.82 22.72 -6.37
CA THR A 279 -1.37 21.79 -7.38
C THR A 279 -0.23 21.19 -8.20
N LEU A 280 -0.26 19.89 -8.41
CA LEU A 280 0.66 19.22 -9.33
C LEU A 280 0.34 19.64 -10.77
N VAL A 281 1.34 20.14 -11.47
CA VAL A 281 1.24 20.45 -12.91
C VAL A 281 1.99 19.37 -13.67
N LEU A 282 1.25 18.56 -14.41
CA LEU A 282 1.81 17.54 -15.30
C LEU A 282 2.01 18.10 -16.71
N ASN A 283 3.01 17.57 -17.41
CA ASN A 283 3.14 17.75 -18.85
C ASN A 283 1.96 17.08 -19.57
N GLU A 284 1.44 17.71 -20.64
CA GLU A 284 0.35 17.16 -21.47
C GLU A 284 0.60 15.71 -21.93
N ALA A 285 1.85 15.35 -22.22
CA ALA A 285 2.23 13.98 -22.58
C ALA A 285 1.92 12.96 -21.48
N LEU A 286 2.04 13.34 -20.20
CA LEU A 286 1.72 12.49 -19.05
C LEU A 286 0.22 12.43 -18.78
N GLY A 287 -0.56 13.36 -19.35
CA GLY A 287 -1.98 13.57 -19.08
C GLY A 287 -2.22 14.73 -18.12
N THR A 288 -3.40 15.32 -18.20
CA THR A 288 -3.80 16.50 -17.43
C THR A 288 -4.61 16.17 -16.17
N ASP A 289 -5.27 15.01 -16.17
CA ASP A 289 -6.25 14.63 -15.17
C ASP A 289 -6.03 13.18 -14.71
N PHE A 290 -6.29 12.94 -13.43
CA PHE A 290 -6.28 11.62 -12.83
C PHE A 290 -7.66 10.97 -12.90
N VAL A 291 -7.70 9.75 -13.42
CA VAL A 291 -8.89 8.90 -13.44
C VAL A 291 -8.96 7.99 -12.22
N ASN A 292 -7.82 7.68 -11.61
CA ASN A 292 -7.74 6.93 -10.37
C ASN A 292 -6.50 7.38 -9.56
N VAL A 293 -6.63 7.41 -8.24
CA VAL A 293 -5.55 7.75 -7.30
C VAL A 293 -5.66 6.89 -6.05
N MET A 294 -4.51 6.50 -5.51
CA MET A 294 -4.41 5.72 -4.28
C MET A 294 -3.24 6.20 -3.45
N LEU A 295 -3.44 6.32 -2.13
CA LEU A 295 -2.35 6.60 -1.19
C LEU A 295 -1.60 5.32 -0.85
N ILE A 296 -0.30 5.27 -1.14
CA ILE A 296 0.59 4.14 -0.85
C ILE A 296 1.80 4.66 -0.08
N GLN A 297 1.91 4.25 1.18
CA GLN A 297 3.03 4.62 2.07
C GLN A 297 3.29 6.15 2.13
N GLY A 298 2.23 6.97 2.03
CA GLY A 298 2.32 8.42 2.06
C GLY A 298 2.64 9.10 0.72
N ASN A 299 2.87 8.32 -0.34
CA ASN A 299 2.91 8.79 -1.73
C ASN A 299 1.57 8.51 -2.42
N ILE A 300 1.35 9.12 -3.58
CA ILE A 300 0.18 8.87 -4.41
C ILE A 300 0.59 8.05 -5.63
N GLU A 301 0.02 6.85 -5.77
CA GLU A 301 -0.02 6.18 -7.07
C GLU A 301 -1.25 6.65 -7.84
N GLY A 302 -1.04 7.21 -9.02
CA GLY A 302 -2.07 7.83 -9.82
C GLY A 302 -2.05 7.36 -11.27
N LEU A 303 -3.24 7.06 -11.80
CA LEU A 303 -3.47 6.74 -13.20
C LEU A 303 -4.07 7.96 -13.90
N THR A 304 -3.42 8.43 -14.96
CA THR A 304 -3.91 9.56 -15.76
C THR A 304 -4.89 9.13 -16.84
N ASN A 305 -5.63 10.09 -17.39
CA ASN A 305 -6.53 9.90 -18.53
C ASN A 305 -5.85 9.35 -19.79
N ASN A 306 -4.55 9.62 -19.97
CA ASN A 306 -3.72 9.07 -21.05
C ASN A 306 -3.24 7.64 -20.77
N GLY A 307 -3.66 7.04 -19.65
CA GLY A 307 -3.27 5.68 -19.28
C GLY A 307 -1.85 5.57 -18.74
N ILE A 308 -1.28 6.67 -18.20
CA ILE A 308 0.06 6.72 -17.61
C ILE A 308 -0.04 6.47 -16.10
N HIS A 309 0.77 5.55 -15.60
CA HIS A 309 0.81 5.20 -14.18
C HIS A 309 2.03 5.86 -13.52
N LEU A 310 1.76 6.73 -12.54
CA LEU A 310 2.74 7.57 -11.89
C LEU A 310 2.74 7.33 -10.39
N ASN A 311 3.93 7.32 -9.78
CA ASN A 311 4.10 7.49 -8.34
C ASN A 311 4.50 8.94 -8.07
N ILE A 312 3.73 9.63 -7.24
CA ILE A 312 3.92 11.04 -6.90
C ILE A 312 4.28 11.15 -5.42
N GLY A 313 5.45 11.69 -5.15
CA GLY A 313 5.93 12.04 -3.82
C GLY A 313 6.16 13.54 -3.65
N ARG A 314 6.67 13.91 -2.48
CA ARG A 314 7.17 15.25 -2.19
C ARG A 314 8.54 15.18 -1.55
N THR A 315 9.40 16.14 -1.87
CA THR A 315 10.68 16.35 -1.17
C THR A 315 10.50 17.27 0.04
N ASP A 316 11.52 17.31 0.89
CA ASP A 316 11.59 18.24 2.03
C ASP A 316 11.53 19.72 1.61
N ASP A 317 11.91 20.03 0.37
CA ASP A 317 11.87 21.38 -0.23
C ASP A 317 10.49 21.73 -0.83
N ASP A 318 9.43 21.01 -0.47
CA ASP A 318 8.07 21.23 -0.95
C ASP A 318 7.84 20.96 -2.45
N ILE A 319 8.76 20.25 -3.12
CA ILE A 319 8.71 19.98 -4.57
C ILE A 319 8.07 18.62 -4.84
N PHE A 320 7.16 18.56 -5.83
CA PHE A 320 6.61 17.30 -6.31
C PHE A 320 7.66 16.47 -7.04
N THR A 321 7.79 15.20 -6.66
CA THR A 321 8.53 14.20 -7.43
C THR A 321 7.55 13.33 -8.17
N VAL A 322 7.73 13.21 -9.48
CA VAL A 322 6.88 12.38 -10.33
C VAL A 322 7.74 11.30 -10.95
N THR A 323 7.41 10.05 -10.64
CA THR A 323 8.11 8.88 -11.14
C THR A 323 7.19 8.04 -12.02
N LEU A 324 7.58 7.81 -13.27
CA LEU A 324 6.91 6.88 -14.17
C LEU A 324 7.19 5.45 -13.74
N ILE A 325 6.13 4.74 -13.38
CA ILE A 325 6.18 3.33 -12.94
C ILE A 325 5.54 2.38 -13.95
N GLY A 326 4.63 2.89 -14.79
CA GLY A 326 4.04 2.06 -15.83
C GLY A 326 3.12 2.81 -16.80
N VAL A 327 2.62 2.08 -17.78
CA VAL A 327 1.58 2.51 -18.71
C VAL A 327 0.57 1.39 -18.92
N THR A 328 -0.68 1.76 -19.18
CA THR A 328 -1.79 0.80 -19.34
C THR A 328 -1.97 0.35 -20.79
N THR A 329 -2.84 -0.64 -21.00
CA THR A 329 -3.28 -1.05 -22.34
C THR A 329 -3.92 0.08 -23.13
N ALA A 330 -4.56 1.05 -22.47
CA ALA A 330 -5.13 2.22 -23.15
C ALA A 330 -4.05 3.06 -23.84
N PHE A 331 -2.90 3.24 -23.19
CA PHE A 331 -1.74 3.92 -23.77
C PHE A 331 -1.13 3.13 -24.92
N SER A 332 -0.88 1.83 -24.72
CA SER A 332 -0.19 1.02 -25.74
C SER A 332 -1.05 0.72 -26.98
N GLN A 333 -2.37 0.87 -26.89
CA GLN A 333 -3.31 0.59 -27.97
C GLN A 333 -3.04 1.41 -29.24
N ASP A 334 -2.60 2.66 -29.08
CA ASP A 334 -2.32 3.58 -30.20
C ASP A 334 -1.10 3.17 -31.03
N HIS A 335 -0.30 2.23 -30.52
CA HIS A 335 0.91 1.72 -31.17
C HIS A 335 0.69 0.38 -31.86
N TYR A 336 -0.57 -0.04 -32.07
CA TYR A 336 -0.89 -1.19 -32.90
C TYR A 336 -1.27 -0.73 -34.31
N SER A 337 -0.70 -1.36 -35.34
CA SER A 337 -1.05 -1.08 -36.73
C SER A 337 -2.42 -1.68 -37.14
N ASP A 338 -3.05 -2.48 -36.27
CA ASP A 338 -4.37 -3.12 -36.39
C ASP A 338 -4.87 -3.64 -35.01
N THR A 339 -5.87 -4.54 -34.94
CA THR A 339 -6.25 -5.18 -33.65
C THR A 339 -5.17 -6.10 -33.08
N THR A 340 -4.15 -6.50 -33.86
CA THR A 340 -3.25 -7.62 -33.53
C THR A 340 -1.75 -7.30 -33.52
N TYR A 341 -1.22 -6.43 -34.39
CA TYR A 341 0.23 -6.24 -34.53
C TYR A 341 0.74 -5.00 -33.78
N LEU A 342 1.61 -5.21 -32.78
CA LEU A 342 2.26 -4.15 -32.02
C LEU A 342 3.47 -3.58 -32.79
N ASN A 343 3.49 -2.27 -33.01
CA ASN A 343 4.66 -1.56 -33.50
C ASN A 343 5.61 -1.26 -32.34
N VAL A 344 6.54 -2.20 -32.09
CA VAL A 344 7.54 -2.15 -31.02
C VAL A 344 8.30 -0.83 -31.03
N ASN A 345 8.82 -0.39 -32.20
CA ASN A 345 9.59 0.84 -32.31
C ASN A 345 8.76 2.08 -31.96
N SER A 346 7.50 2.13 -32.38
CA SER A 346 6.61 3.25 -32.04
C SER A 346 6.33 3.30 -30.55
N LEU A 347 6.08 2.16 -29.91
CA LEU A 347 5.84 2.08 -28.47
C LEU A 347 7.09 2.46 -27.68
N THR A 348 8.26 1.92 -28.05
CA THR A 348 9.54 2.25 -27.41
C THR A 348 9.82 3.75 -27.47
N ASN A 349 9.67 4.38 -28.65
CA ASN A 349 9.88 5.83 -28.80
C ASN A 349 8.89 6.65 -27.96
N ALA A 350 7.63 6.22 -27.84
CA ALA A 350 6.64 6.89 -27.02
C ALA A 350 6.99 6.81 -25.52
N ILE A 351 7.41 5.64 -25.05
CA ILE A 351 7.85 5.47 -23.66
C ILE A 351 9.12 6.28 -23.39
N GLU A 352 10.09 6.26 -24.30
CA GLU A 352 11.28 7.10 -24.22
C GLU A 352 10.92 8.58 -24.10
N HIS A 353 9.93 9.05 -24.86
CA HIS A 353 9.47 10.43 -24.74
C HIS A 353 8.93 10.74 -23.33
N LEU A 354 8.14 9.85 -22.73
CA LEU A 354 7.65 10.00 -21.37
C LEU A 354 8.80 9.99 -20.34
N CYS A 355 9.81 9.14 -20.54
CA CYS A 355 10.98 9.06 -19.68
C CYS A 355 11.79 10.37 -19.64
N HIS A 356 11.70 11.20 -20.67
CA HIS A 356 12.33 12.53 -20.66
C HIS A 356 11.51 13.60 -19.91
N GLN A 357 10.26 13.32 -19.54
CA GLN A 357 9.38 14.27 -18.86
C GLN A 357 9.35 14.10 -17.33
N CYS A 358 9.87 13.00 -16.80
CA CYS A 358 9.77 12.65 -15.39
C CYS A 358 10.88 11.68 -14.95
N ILE A 359 10.98 11.41 -13.65
CA ILE A 359 11.88 10.39 -13.12
C ILE A 359 11.34 9.02 -13.56
N CYS A 360 12.21 8.05 -13.82
CA CYS A 360 11.78 6.70 -14.21
C CYS A 360 12.15 5.69 -13.13
N ALA A 361 11.24 4.74 -12.90
CA ALA A 361 11.61 3.50 -12.22
C ALA A 361 12.68 2.73 -13.03
N GLU A 362 13.40 1.84 -12.36
CA GLU A 362 14.41 0.98 -12.99
C GLU A 362 13.81 0.15 -14.14
N ILE A 363 12.56 -0.30 -13.94
CA ILE A 363 11.76 -1.00 -14.93
C ILE A 363 10.37 -0.36 -14.96
N ILE A 364 9.85 -0.11 -16.16
CA ILE A 364 8.51 0.44 -16.40
C ILE A 364 7.62 -0.68 -16.90
N GLN A 365 6.52 -0.94 -16.20
CA GLN A 365 5.54 -1.96 -16.60
C GLN A 365 4.63 -1.43 -17.72
N ILE A 366 4.36 -2.25 -18.73
CA ILE A 366 3.55 -1.88 -19.89
C ILE A 366 2.41 -2.88 -20.05
N GLY A 367 1.19 -2.40 -19.90
CA GLY A 367 -0.01 -3.16 -20.25
C GLY A 367 -0.17 -3.26 -21.77
N LEU A 368 -0.40 -4.45 -22.29
CA LEU A 368 -0.66 -4.73 -23.69
C LEU A 368 -2.08 -5.30 -23.88
N LYS A 369 -2.49 -5.54 -25.13
CA LYS A 369 -3.77 -6.20 -25.43
C LYS A 369 -3.79 -7.64 -24.90
N ASN A 370 -4.98 -8.22 -24.76
CA ASN A 370 -5.20 -9.60 -24.31
C ASN A 370 -4.60 -9.91 -22.92
N ASN A 371 -4.52 -8.90 -22.04
CA ASN A 371 -3.91 -9.00 -20.71
C ASN A 371 -2.44 -9.44 -20.72
N LEU A 372 -1.73 -9.17 -21.83
CA LEU A 372 -0.29 -9.36 -21.90
C LEU A 372 0.44 -8.18 -21.23
N GLN A 373 1.68 -8.43 -20.82
CA GLN A 373 2.54 -7.44 -20.20
C GLN A 373 3.90 -7.39 -20.88
N ALA A 374 4.49 -6.21 -20.88
CA ALA A 374 5.86 -5.95 -21.27
C ALA A 374 6.55 -5.08 -20.22
N TRP A 375 7.86 -4.99 -20.29
CA TRP A 375 8.69 -4.24 -19.35
C TRP A 375 9.73 -3.46 -20.11
N TYR A 376 9.94 -2.20 -19.75
CA TYR A 376 10.93 -1.35 -20.38
C TYR A 376 11.98 -0.89 -19.38
N GLN A 377 13.26 -1.08 -19.71
CA GLN A 377 14.40 -0.63 -18.92
C GLN A 377 14.90 0.69 -19.51
N PRO A 378 14.71 1.84 -18.83
CA PRO A 378 14.96 3.16 -19.41
C PRO A 378 16.42 3.47 -19.69
N MET A 379 17.34 3.02 -18.83
CA MET A 379 18.78 3.34 -18.93
C MET A 379 19.45 2.68 -20.15
N LYS A 380 19.01 1.47 -20.51
CA LYS A 380 19.51 0.68 -21.63
C LYS A 380 18.60 0.74 -22.84
N LYS A 381 17.39 1.30 -22.69
CA LYS A 381 16.37 1.42 -23.73
C LYS A 381 15.93 0.08 -24.31
N ILE A 382 15.72 -0.90 -23.42
CA ILE A 382 15.36 -2.26 -23.82
C ILE A 382 13.91 -2.53 -23.43
N LEU A 383 13.12 -2.99 -24.40
CA LEU A 383 11.75 -3.46 -24.20
C LEU A 383 11.73 -4.99 -24.19
N PHE A 384 11.36 -5.57 -23.06
CA PHE A 384 11.12 -6.99 -22.86
C PHE A 384 9.64 -7.29 -23.05
N MET A 385 9.31 -8.29 -23.85
CA MET A 385 7.92 -8.72 -24.07
C MET A 385 7.80 -10.20 -23.76
N SER A 386 6.80 -10.58 -22.95
CA SER A 386 6.47 -11.99 -22.76
C SER A 386 5.26 -12.35 -23.61
N SER A 387 5.39 -13.37 -24.45
CA SER A 387 4.29 -13.89 -25.27
C SER A 387 3.41 -14.91 -24.53
N THR A 388 3.78 -15.31 -23.30
CA THR A 388 3.17 -16.46 -22.59
C THR A 388 2.73 -16.19 -21.15
N LEU A 389 3.00 -15.01 -20.60
CA LEU A 389 2.74 -14.70 -19.19
C LEU A 389 1.84 -13.47 -19.07
N ASN A 390 0.74 -13.64 -18.35
CA ASN A 390 -0.28 -12.60 -18.19
C ASN A 390 -0.06 -11.73 -16.93
N SER A 391 0.91 -12.07 -16.07
CA SER A 391 1.23 -11.33 -14.85
C SER A 391 2.61 -11.71 -14.31
N LEU A 392 3.56 -10.78 -14.31
CA LEU A 392 4.78 -10.87 -13.49
C LEU A 392 4.76 -9.70 -12.52
N GLU A 393 4.70 -10.01 -11.23
CA GLU A 393 4.47 -9.01 -10.18
C GLU A 393 5.77 -8.64 -9.45
N ASN A 394 6.72 -9.59 -9.34
CA ASN A 394 7.90 -9.41 -8.49
C ASN A 394 9.18 -9.30 -9.32
N TYR A 395 9.50 -8.09 -9.78
CA TYR A 395 10.76 -7.78 -10.45
C TYR A 395 11.95 -7.91 -9.47
N LEU A 396 12.96 -8.69 -9.86
CA LEU A 396 14.15 -8.95 -9.06
C LEU A 396 15.37 -8.13 -9.49
N GLY A 397 15.42 -7.68 -10.74
CA GLY A 397 16.55 -6.93 -11.28
C GLY A 397 16.84 -7.25 -12.73
N PHE A 398 17.82 -6.54 -13.27
CA PHE A 398 18.23 -6.61 -14.66
C PHE A 398 19.73 -6.88 -14.75
N ASN A 399 20.16 -7.73 -15.68
CA ASN A 399 21.56 -7.98 -16.02
C ASN A 399 21.92 -7.24 -17.30
N SER A 400 22.78 -6.23 -17.21
CA SER A 400 23.16 -5.46 -18.40
C SER A 400 24.10 -6.18 -19.35
N ASN A 401 24.87 -7.18 -18.88
CA ASN A 401 25.75 -7.95 -19.73
C ASN A 401 24.98 -8.95 -20.59
N LYS A 402 23.93 -9.55 -20.03
CA LYS A 402 23.08 -10.55 -20.71
C LYS A 402 21.86 -9.94 -21.40
N GLU A 403 21.53 -8.68 -21.12
CA GLU A 403 20.26 -8.04 -21.52
C GLU A 403 19.03 -8.87 -21.09
N GLU A 404 19.02 -9.28 -19.81
CA GLU A 404 17.97 -10.12 -19.22
C GLU A 404 17.36 -9.46 -17.98
N ALA A 405 16.04 -9.54 -17.84
CA ALA A 405 15.32 -9.14 -16.64
C ALA A 405 14.78 -10.37 -15.89
N TYR A 406 14.87 -10.36 -14.56
CA TYR A 406 14.45 -11.45 -13.69
C TYR A 406 13.18 -11.10 -12.92
N PHE A 407 12.27 -12.06 -12.83
CA PHE A 407 10.99 -11.92 -12.17
C PHE A 407 10.63 -13.19 -11.39
N ILE A 408 9.87 -13.05 -10.30
CA ILE A 408 9.16 -14.17 -9.67
C ILE A 408 7.70 -14.16 -10.10
N SER A 409 7.24 -15.30 -10.60
CA SER A 409 5.83 -15.51 -10.94
C SER A 409 4.95 -15.71 -9.71
N ASN A 410 3.63 -15.61 -9.89
CA ASN A 410 2.66 -15.91 -8.83
C ASN A 410 2.68 -17.38 -8.38
N LYS A 411 3.29 -18.27 -9.18
CA LYS A 411 3.55 -19.68 -8.83
C LYS A 411 4.92 -19.91 -8.18
N GLN A 412 5.62 -18.83 -7.84
CA GLN A 412 6.99 -18.82 -7.32
C GLN A 412 8.07 -19.27 -8.30
N ASP A 413 7.73 -19.58 -9.56
CA ASP A 413 8.72 -19.83 -10.61
C ASP A 413 9.61 -18.61 -10.84
N LEU A 414 10.92 -18.83 -10.98
CA LEU A 414 11.86 -17.82 -11.44
C LEU A 414 11.77 -17.70 -12.96
N ILE A 415 11.60 -16.48 -13.44
CA ILE A 415 11.42 -16.18 -14.84
C ILE A 415 12.48 -15.20 -15.28
N LYS A 416 13.24 -15.59 -16.30
CA LYS A 416 14.13 -14.69 -17.03
C LYS A 416 13.50 -14.32 -18.37
N VAL A 417 13.51 -13.04 -18.70
CA VAL A 417 13.04 -12.51 -19.98
C VAL A 417 14.21 -11.81 -20.64
N ASN A 418 14.63 -12.34 -21.79
CA ASN A 418 15.65 -11.67 -22.61
C ASN A 418 15.01 -10.66 -23.57
N ARG A 419 15.83 -9.85 -24.23
CA ARG A 419 15.38 -8.88 -25.26
C ARG A 419 14.54 -9.51 -26.39
N GLY A 420 14.76 -10.78 -26.71
CA GLY A 420 13.99 -11.51 -27.73
C GLY A 420 12.60 -11.94 -27.28
N GLY A 421 12.28 -11.78 -25.99
CA GLY A 421 11.02 -12.22 -25.39
C GLY A 421 10.95 -13.72 -25.09
N GLU A 422 12.09 -14.41 -25.13
CA GLU A 422 12.16 -15.79 -24.67
C GLU A 422 12.11 -15.83 -23.14
N VAL A 423 11.22 -16.67 -22.64
CA VAL A 423 10.95 -16.85 -21.22
C VAL A 423 11.64 -18.13 -20.78
N GLY A 424 12.78 -18.00 -20.10
CA GLY A 424 13.34 -19.12 -19.36
C GLY A 424 12.56 -19.29 -18.05
N ARG A 425 11.79 -20.38 -17.91
CA ARG A 425 11.20 -20.76 -16.62
C ARG A 425 12.19 -21.66 -15.90
N ILE A 426 12.65 -21.20 -14.74
CA ILE A 426 13.55 -21.92 -13.86
C ILE A 426 12.73 -22.34 -12.65
N ASN A 427 12.74 -23.64 -12.36
CA ASN A 427 11.94 -24.21 -11.29
C ASN A 427 12.57 -23.86 -9.95
N ASN A 428 12.06 -22.82 -9.30
CA ASN A 428 12.60 -22.27 -8.07
C ASN A 428 12.14 -23.08 -6.84
N LEU A 429 12.37 -24.41 -6.86
CA LEU A 429 11.92 -25.33 -5.81
C LEU A 429 12.68 -25.10 -4.50
N GLY A 430 12.17 -24.23 -3.65
CA GLY A 430 12.66 -24.05 -2.29
C GLY A 430 13.65 -22.90 -2.11
N ALA A 431 14.34 -22.44 -3.16
CA ALA A 431 15.00 -21.15 -3.13
C ALA A 431 13.96 -20.02 -3.16
N LEU A 432 14.13 -19.00 -2.33
CA LEU A 432 13.27 -17.82 -2.34
C LEU A 432 14.12 -16.60 -2.65
N TYR A 433 14.17 -16.24 -3.92
CA TYR A 433 14.71 -14.95 -4.32
C TYR A 433 13.72 -13.83 -4.01
N GLN A 434 14.23 -12.77 -3.41
CA GLN A 434 13.49 -11.54 -3.13
C GLN A 434 14.40 -10.34 -3.35
N ARG A 435 13.81 -9.19 -3.65
CA ARG A 435 14.55 -7.93 -3.74
C ARG A 435 14.12 -6.99 -2.63
N ARG A 436 15.10 -6.40 -1.93
CA ARG A 436 14.91 -5.27 -1.03
C ARG A 436 15.84 -4.14 -1.47
N ASN A 437 15.28 -3.14 -2.14
CA ASN A 437 16.03 -2.01 -2.70
C ASN A 437 17.21 -2.46 -3.57
N GLU A 438 18.44 -2.17 -3.16
CA GLU A 438 19.68 -2.53 -3.87
C GLU A 438 20.28 -3.87 -3.44
N VAL A 439 19.54 -4.67 -2.67
CA VAL A 439 19.99 -6.00 -2.22
C VAL A 439 19.09 -7.06 -2.81
N LEU A 440 19.68 -8.01 -3.53
CA LEU A 440 19.03 -9.26 -3.87
C LEU A 440 19.22 -10.24 -2.71
N ILE A 441 18.17 -10.94 -2.32
CA ILE A 441 18.18 -11.91 -1.24
C ILE A 441 17.93 -13.27 -1.86
N LEU A 442 18.82 -14.22 -1.56
CA LEU A 442 18.64 -15.65 -1.82
C LEU A 442 18.46 -16.34 -0.46
N ASN A 443 17.26 -16.85 -0.20
CA ASN A 443 17.06 -17.83 0.87
C ASN A 443 17.12 -19.23 0.27
N SER A 444 18.06 -20.06 0.72
CA SER A 444 18.27 -21.41 0.17
C SER A 444 17.14 -22.39 0.48
N GLY A 445 16.31 -22.11 1.49
CA GLY A 445 15.23 -22.99 1.92
C GLY A 445 15.75 -24.37 2.35
N ARG A 446 15.40 -25.40 1.59
CA ARG A 446 15.83 -26.80 1.81
C ARG A 446 16.81 -27.30 0.75
N LEU A 447 17.29 -26.41 -0.11
CA LEU A 447 18.21 -26.78 -1.18
C LEU A 447 19.58 -27.10 -0.61
N THR A 448 20.24 -28.07 -1.24
CA THR A 448 21.63 -28.42 -0.95
C THR A 448 22.63 -27.77 -1.90
N THR A 449 22.20 -27.44 -3.12
CA THR A 449 22.97 -26.67 -4.12
C THR A 449 22.01 -26.00 -5.10
N LEU A 450 22.49 -24.98 -5.81
CA LEU A 450 21.79 -24.37 -6.94
C LEU A 450 22.26 -24.99 -8.25
N ALA A 451 21.33 -25.19 -9.19
CA ALA A 451 21.68 -25.45 -10.58
C ALA A 451 22.30 -24.19 -11.22
N PRO A 452 23.18 -24.33 -12.24
CA PRO A 452 23.84 -23.17 -12.86
C PRO A 452 22.88 -22.09 -13.37
N ASP A 453 21.70 -22.46 -13.85
CA ASP A 453 20.66 -21.54 -14.34
C ASP A 453 19.79 -20.92 -13.22
N GLU A 454 19.89 -21.41 -11.99
CA GLU A 454 19.24 -20.84 -10.79
C GLU A 454 20.04 -19.71 -10.14
N HIS A 455 21.25 -19.42 -10.64
CA HIS A 455 22.07 -18.31 -10.18
C HIS A 455 21.62 -17.01 -10.86
N ILE A 456 21.05 -16.11 -10.06
CA ILE A 456 20.67 -14.78 -10.53
C ILE A 456 21.87 -13.85 -10.40
N ASP A 457 22.16 -13.14 -11.49
CA ASP A 457 23.14 -12.07 -11.53
C ASP A 457 22.43 -10.82 -12.00
N ALA A 458 22.00 -9.98 -11.06
CA ALA A 458 21.32 -8.72 -11.33
C ALA A 458 22.26 -7.56 -10.97
N ASP A 459 22.19 -6.48 -11.73
CA ASP A 459 22.99 -5.26 -11.55
C ASP A 459 22.54 -4.47 -10.30
N VAL A 460 22.61 -5.10 -9.12
CA VAL A 460 22.33 -4.51 -7.82
C VAL A 460 23.59 -4.51 -6.95
N SER A 461 23.61 -3.66 -5.94
CA SER A 461 24.81 -3.36 -5.14
C SER A 461 25.31 -4.57 -4.32
N ALA A 462 24.42 -5.46 -3.87
CA ALA A 462 24.82 -6.61 -3.07
C ALA A 462 23.85 -7.81 -3.19
N LEU A 463 24.37 -8.99 -2.82
CA LEU A 463 23.60 -10.22 -2.61
C LEU A 463 23.63 -10.61 -1.14
N LEU A 464 22.49 -10.97 -0.56
CA LEU A 464 22.41 -11.63 0.75
C LEU A 464 22.03 -13.09 0.55
N ILE A 465 22.91 -14.00 0.97
CA ILE A 465 22.62 -15.43 1.00
C ILE A 465 22.28 -15.81 2.43
N THR A 466 21.09 -16.38 2.62
CA THR A 466 20.62 -16.88 3.89
C THR A 466 20.13 -18.31 3.81
N THR A 467 20.27 -19.05 4.89
CA THR A 467 19.62 -20.35 5.06
C THR A 467 18.24 -20.19 5.72
N SER A 468 17.46 -21.28 5.74
CA SER A 468 16.15 -21.32 6.42
C SER A 468 16.28 -21.94 7.81
N LEU A 469 15.42 -21.51 8.75
CA LEU A 469 15.28 -22.11 10.08
C LEU A 469 14.91 -23.61 10.02
N ASP A 470 14.34 -24.06 8.91
CA ASP A 470 13.94 -25.46 8.69
C ASP A 470 15.12 -26.39 8.33
N GLN A 471 16.32 -25.84 8.12
CA GLN A 471 17.50 -26.66 7.80
C GLN A 471 17.91 -27.47 9.04
N ILE A 472 18.02 -28.79 8.89
CA ILE A 472 18.43 -29.72 9.96
C ILE A 472 19.95 -29.95 9.93
N GLU A 473 20.51 -30.46 11.03
CA GLU A 473 21.96 -30.62 11.27
C GLU A 473 22.74 -31.29 10.12
N ASP A 474 22.17 -32.34 9.51
CA ASP A 474 22.83 -33.10 8.44
C ASP A 474 22.74 -32.44 7.04
N MET A 475 22.09 -31.29 6.90
CA MET A 475 21.93 -30.61 5.63
C MET A 475 23.00 -29.53 5.43
N ALA A 476 23.62 -29.50 4.26
CA ALA A 476 24.51 -28.43 3.83
C ALA A 476 23.96 -27.75 2.58
N PHE A 477 23.86 -26.41 2.59
CA PHE A 477 23.68 -25.63 1.37
C PHE A 477 25.05 -25.20 0.86
N THR A 478 25.41 -25.63 -0.35
CA THR A 478 26.68 -25.29 -1.00
C THR A 478 26.41 -24.43 -2.23
N PHE A 479 27.16 -23.34 -2.38
CA PHE A 479 27.10 -22.50 -3.59
C PHE A 479 28.51 -22.19 -4.10
N GLU A 480 28.64 -21.95 -5.39
CA GLU A 480 29.91 -21.59 -6.05
C GLU A 480 29.99 -20.07 -6.18
N ILE A 481 31.00 -19.45 -5.55
CA ILE A 481 31.09 -17.98 -5.50
C ILE A 481 31.31 -17.35 -6.88
N GLU A 482 31.93 -18.08 -7.81
CA GLU A 482 32.21 -17.59 -9.17
C GLU A 482 30.94 -17.40 -10.01
N LEU A 483 29.86 -18.11 -9.67
CA LEU A 483 28.59 -18.01 -10.38
C LEU A 483 27.79 -16.74 -10.00
N PHE A 484 28.21 -16.03 -8.95
CA PHE A 484 27.56 -14.83 -8.45
C PHE A 484 28.43 -13.59 -8.68
N ASN A 485 28.09 -12.73 -9.64
CA ASN A 485 28.90 -11.55 -9.99
C ASN A 485 28.54 -10.29 -9.17
N TYR A 486 28.45 -10.45 -7.85
CA TYR A 486 28.20 -9.33 -6.93
C TYR A 486 29.52 -8.84 -6.30
N PRO A 487 29.72 -7.52 -6.16
CA PRO A 487 30.91 -6.97 -5.51
C PRO A 487 30.88 -7.24 -3.99
N VAL A 488 29.69 -7.27 -3.39
CA VAL A 488 29.49 -7.56 -1.97
C VAL A 488 28.48 -8.69 -1.81
N ILE A 489 28.84 -9.71 -1.03
CA ILE A 489 27.94 -10.82 -0.68
C ILE A 489 27.88 -10.93 0.84
N TYR A 490 26.68 -10.73 1.39
CA TYR A 490 26.39 -10.96 2.80
C TYR A 490 26.02 -12.43 3.02
N LEU A 491 26.55 -13.03 4.08
CA LEU A 491 26.21 -14.40 4.48
C LEU A 491 25.58 -14.40 5.88
N SER A 492 24.37 -14.95 5.98
CA SER A 492 23.65 -15.10 7.25
C SER A 492 23.16 -16.54 7.39
N HIS A 493 23.58 -17.25 8.43
CA HIS A 493 23.21 -18.65 8.62
C HIS A 493 22.34 -18.84 9.87
N VAL A 494 21.08 -19.21 9.68
CA VAL A 494 20.08 -19.27 10.76
C VAL A 494 19.56 -20.69 11.05
N GLY A 495 19.78 -21.65 10.15
CA GLY A 495 19.33 -23.03 10.32
C GLY A 495 20.36 -23.93 11.00
N ASN A 496 19.94 -25.06 11.58
CA ASN A 496 20.83 -25.97 12.32
C ASN A 496 21.83 -26.75 11.45
N GLY A 497 21.69 -26.70 10.12
CA GLY A 497 22.63 -27.32 9.19
C GLY A 497 23.89 -26.48 8.96
N SER A 498 24.45 -26.54 7.76
CA SER A 498 25.66 -25.79 7.37
C SER A 498 25.52 -25.03 6.04
N LEU A 499 26.31 -23.98 5.89
CA LEU A 499 26.38 -23.16 4.68
C LEU A 499 27.82 -23.10 4.17
N HIS A 500 28.02 -23.59 2.95
CA HIS A 500 29.33 -23.78 2.34
C HIS A 500 29.50 -22.89 1.11
N CYS A 501 30.55 -22.09 1.11
CA CYS A 501 30.96 -21.28 -0.04
C CYS A 501 32.13 -21.97 -0.74
N SER A 502 31.89 -22.48 -1.95
CA SER A 502 32.90 -23.13 -2.78
C SER A 502 33.66 -22.09 -3.60
N LEU A 503 35.00 -22.15 -3.55
CA LEU A 503 35.91 -21.23 -4.22
C LEU A 503 36.44 -21.84 -5.53
N PRO A 504 36.82 -20.99 -6.51
CA PRO A 504 37.50 -21.41 -7.74
C PRO A 504 38.79 -22.18 -7.45
N ILE A 505 39.21 -23.01 -8.40
CA ILE A 505 40.31 -23.97 -8.23
C ILE A 505 41.71 -23.31 -8.11
N ASP A 506 41.80 -22.04 -8.47
CA ASP A 506 42.98 -21.19 -8.48
C ASP A 506 43.06 -20.25 -7.27
N VAL A 507 41.99 -20.14 -6.49
CA VAL A 507 41.98 -19.37 -5.24
C VAL A 507 42.59 -20.21 -4.12
N MET A 508 43.78 -19.82 -3.68
CA MET A 508 44.48 -20.43 -2.54
C MET A 508 44.15 -19.66 -1.25
N PRO A 509 44.19 -20.30 -0.06
CA PRO A 509 43.96 -19.63 1.23
C PRO A 509 44.79 -18.36 1.40
N GLU A 510 46.09 -18.39 1.11
CA GLU A 510 46.99 -17.24 1.25
C GLU A 510 46.63 -16.02 0.36
N ASN A 511 45.78 -16.21 -0.65
CA ASN A 511 45.31 -15.13 -1.51
C ASN A 511 44.05 -14.43 -0.95
N ILE A 512 43.47 -14.99 0.10
CA ILE A 512 42.30 -14.43 0.77
C ILE A 512 42.76 -13.59 1.95
N ASN A 513 42.28 -12.35 2.00
CA ASN A 513 42.50 -11.50 3.16
C ASN A 513 41.26 -11.49 4.05
N ILE A 514 41.48 -11.38 5.35
CA ILE A 514 40.42 -11.19 6.34
C ILE A 514 40.65 -9.93 7.15
N SER A 515 39.56 -9.29 7.55
CA SER A 515 39.55 -8.13 8.45
C SER A 515 38.35 -8.20 9.37
N ARG A 516 38.41 -7.46 10.48
CA ARG A 516 37.29 -7.30 11.41
C ARG A 516 36.78 -5.87 11.36
N ASN A 517 35.48 -5.72 11.12
CA ASN A 517 34.78 -4.46 11.28
C ASN A 517 33.64 -4.65 12.30
N TYR A 518 33.79 -4.06 13.47
CA TYR A 518 32.95 -4.27 14.64
C TYR A 518 32.77 -5.76 15.01
N ASP A 519 31.57 -6.28 14.82
CA ASP A 519 31.15 -7.67 15.03
C ASP A 519 31.28 -8.53 13.77
N ALA A 520 31.43 -7.92 12.59
CA ALA A 520 31.51 -8.62 11.32
C ALA A 520 32.93 -9.07 10.96
N LEU A 521 33.02 -10.23 10.32
CA LEU A 521 34.21 -10.70 9.60
C LEU A 521 34.07 -10.34 8.12
N PHE A 522 35.06 -9.60 7.62
CA PHE A 522 35.19 -9.25 6.22
C PHE A 522 36.19 -10.20 5.57
N VAL A 523 35.79 -10.89 4.51
CA VAL A 523 36.65 -11.81 3.76
C VAL A 523 36.78 -11.30 2.32
N PHE A 524 37.99 -10.92 1.94
CA PHE A 524 38.31 -10.39 0.62
C PHE A 524 38.80 -11.52 -0.28
N ILE A 525 38.02 -11.82 -1.31
CA ILE A 525 38.28 -12.87 -2.29
C ILE A 525 38.34 -12.20 -3.65
N GLU A 526 39.55 -11.98 -4.16
CA GLU A 526 39.79 -11.26 -5.42
C GLU A 526 39.08 -9.89 -5.46
N ASN A 527 38.04 -9.76 -6.29
CA ASN A 527 37.22 -8.55 -6.46
C ASN A 527 35.89 -8.59 -5.68
N LYS A 528 35.72 -9.56 -4.78
CA LYS A 528 34.51 -9.76 -3.96
C LYS A 528 34.81 -9.56 -2.48
N LEU A 529 33.87 -8.93 -1.80
CA LEU A 529 33.84 -8.87 -0.35
C LEU A 529 32.72 -9.75 0.18
N LEU A 530 33.07 -10.78 0.96
CA LEU A 530 32.11 -11.47 1.79
C LEU A 530 32.00 -10.76 3.14
N VAL A 531 30.78 -10.44 3.54
CA VAL A 531 30.46 -9.87 4.85
C VAL A 531 29.71 -10.90 5.67
N ILE A 532 30.25 -11.25 6.82
CA ILE A 532 29.66 -12.21 7.74
C ILE A 532 29.46 -11.48 9.06
N ASP A 533 28.23 -11.07 9.31
CA ASP A 533 27.86 -10.31 10.52
C ASP A 533 28.00 -11.20 11.77
N ASP A 534 28.01 -10.60 12.96
CA ASP A 534 27.92 -11.26 14.27
C ASP A 534 29.01 -12.32 14.61
N VAL A 535 30.07 -12.44 13.81
CA VAL A 535 31.20 -13.37 14.06
C VAL A 535 31.93 -13.05 15.37
N PHE A 536 32.10 -11.76 15.70
CA PHE A 536 32.87 -11.28 16.85
C PHE A 536 32.02 -10.77 18.01
N GLU A 537 30.71 -11.05 18.04
CA GLU A 537 29.81 -10.56 19.10
C GLU A 537 30.35 -10.78 20.52
N ARG A 538 30.25 -9.72 21.33
CA ARG A 538 30.50 -9.74 22.78
C ARG A 538 29.24 -10.24 23.48
N SER A 539 29.15 -11.56 23.68
CA SER A 539 28.31 -12.23 24.68
C SER A 539 27.51 -11.31 25.61
N GLN A 540 26.34 -10.78 25.19
CA GLN A 540 25.41 -10.10 26.10
C GLN A 540 23.96 -9.86 25.62
N SER A 541 23.58 -10.11 24.37
CA SER A 541 22.16 -10.12 23.95
C SER A 541 21.73 -11.45 23.35
N LYS A 542 21.38 -12.40 24.22
CA LYS A 542 20.55 -13.56 23.86
C LYS A 542 19.15 -13.07 23.51
N ILE A 543 18.93 -12.61 22.28
CA ILE A 543 17.60 -12.43 21.73
C ILE A 543 17.46 -13.35 20.52
N LYS A 544 16.91 -14.54 20.80
CA LYS A 544 16.21 -15.48 19.91
C LYS A 544 16.51 -15.40 18.41
N GLY A 545 17.42 -16.28 18.00
CA GLY A 545 17.73 -16.64 16.62
C GLY A 545 19.24 -16.79 16.50
N ASP A 546 19.83 -17.77 17.19
CA ASP A 546 21.29 -17.92 17.24
C ASP A 546 21.80 -18.09 15.80
N ILE A 547 22.50 -17.08 15.27
CA ILE A 547 23.12 -17.16 13.96
C ILE A 547 24.33 -18.10 14.10
N LEU A 548 24.33 -19.22 13.38
CA LEU A 548 25.25 -20.34 13.61
C LEU A 548 26.52 -20.22 12.77
N HIS A 549 27.26 -19.11 12.90
CA HIS A 549 28.43 -18.84 12.04
C HIS A 549 29.53 -19.91 12.05
N HIS A 550 29.61 -20.77 13.07
CA HIS A 550 30.56 -21.89 13.09
C HIS A 550 30.27 -22.95 12.03
N GLU A 551 29.02 -23.02 11.54
CA GLU A 551 28.61 -23.90 10.44
C GLU A 551 28.75 -23.25 9.06
N LEU A 552 29.28 -22.01 9.00
CA LEU A 552 29.76 -21.40 7.76
C LEU A 552 31.18 -21.88 7.44
N LYS A 553 31.39 -22.33 6.20
CA LYS A 553 32.68 -22.90 5.75
C LYS A 553 33.05 -22.42 4.36
N LEU A 554 34.32 -22.08 4.14
CA LEU A 554 34.90 -21.89 2.79
C LEU A 554 35.52 -23.22 2.32
N ILE A 555 35.17 -23.65 1.12
CA ILE A 555 35.70 -24.86 0.48
C ILE A 555 36.66 -24.46 -0.64
N PHE A 556 37.93 -24.76 -0.45
CA PHE A 556 39.00 -24.59 -1.44
C PHE A 556 39.13 -25.89 -2.23
N ASN A 557 39.02 -25.81 -3.54
CA ASN A 557 39.14 -26.96 -4.43
C ASN A 557 40.52 -26.96 -5.09
N TYR A 558 41.17 -28.13 -5.19
CA TYR A 558 42.48 -28.28 -5.84
C TYR A 558 42.45 -29.34 -6.95
N LYS A 559 43.23 -29.11 -8.02
CA LYS A 559 43.61 -30.20 -8.94
C LYS A 559 44.79 -30.97 -8.35
N SER A 560 44.57 -32.24 -8.01
CA SER A 560 45.70 -33.12 -7.70
C SER A 560 46.51 -33.38 -8.98
N HIS A 561 47.80 -33.04 -8.98
CA HIS A 561 48.75 -33.48 -10.00
C HIS A 561 49.39 -34.85 -9.66
N ILE A 562 48.94 -35.48 -8.58
CA ILE A 562 49.56 -36.67 -8.00
C ILE A 562 48.50 -37.79 -8.00
N LEU A 563 48.65 -38.72 -8.96
CA LEU A 563 47.92 -39.99 -9.19
C LEU A 563 46.93 -39.98 -10.36
N LEU A 564 46.93 -41.11 -11.07
CA LEU A 564 46.20 -41.47 -12.31
C LEU A 564 44.65 -41.46 -12.21
N HIS A 565 44.08 -40.84 -11.18
CA HIS A 565 42.64 -40.69 -10.99
C HIS A 565 42.34 -39.23 -10.58
N ASP A 566 41.54 -38.53 -11.39
CA ASP A 566 41.06 -37.16 -11.15
C ASP A 566 40.20 -37.11 -9.87
N HIS A 567 40.83 -36.94 -8.71
CA HIS A 567 40.16 -36.62 -7.47
C HIS A 567 40.54 -35.20 -7.05
N ALA A 568 39.52 -34.33 -6.96
CA ALA A 568 39.67 -33.00 -6.40
C ALA A 568 39.96 -33.11 -4.89
N ILE A 569 41.12 -32.61 -4.45
CA ILE A 569 41.40 -32.45 -3.03
C ILE A 569 40.61 -31.22 -2.58
N LYS A 570 39.89 -31.33 -1.46
CA LYS A 570 39.12 -30.22 -0.87
C LYS A 570 39.72 -29.86 0.48
N GLN A 571 40.07 -28.60 0.67
CA GLN A 571 40.34 -28.05 1.99
C GLN A 571 39.15 -27.22 2.44
N ILE A 572 38.77 -27.37 3.70
CA ILE A 572 37.63 -26.67 4.29
C ILE A 572 38.16 -25.84 5.45
N ILE A 573 37.86 -24.54 5.46
CA ILE A 573 38.17 -23.64 6.58
C ILE A 573 36.85 -23.06 7.09
N SER A 574 36.55 -23.29 8.36
CA SER A 574 35.38 -22.71 9.02
C SER A 574 35.59 -21.24 9.35
N ILE A 575 34.50 -20.47 9.43
CA ILE A 575 34.55 -19.07 9.85
C ILE A 575 35.06 -18.93 11.29
N GLN A 576 34.80 -19.92 12.15
CA GLN A 576 35.33 -19.95 13.51
C GLN A 576 36.88 -20.07 13.51
N GLU A 577 37.46 -20.92 12.66
CA GLU A 577 38.92 -21.00 12.51
C GLU A 577 39.52 -19.67 12.00
N MET A 578 38.84 -18.98 11.08
CA MET A 578 39.28 -17.66 10.59
C MET A 578 39.24 -16.60 11.68
N LYS A 579 38.16 -16.58 12.48
CA LYS A 579 38.02 -15.71 13.64
C LYS A 579 39.16 -15.94 14.64
N ASP A 580 39.41 -17.20 15.00
CA ASP A 580 40.45 -17.55 15.97
C ASP A 580 41.84 -17.17 15.46
N TYR A 581 42.11 -17.39 14.16
CA TYR A 581 43.33 -16.96 13.50
C TYR A 581 43.50 -15.43 13.51
N TYR A 582 42.43 -14.68 13.21
CA TYR A 582 42.45 -13.21 13.24
C TYR A 582 42.76 -12.69 14.65
N ILE A 583 42.05 -13.18 15.66
CA ILE A 583 42.25 -12.79 17.06
C ILE A 583 43.67 -13.14 17.52
N HIS A 584 44.19 -14.31 17.14
CA HIS A 584 45.54 -14.72 17.48
C HIS A 584 46.61 -13.82 16.85
N THR A 585 46.39 -13.38 15.60
CA THR A 585 47.39 -12.63 14.82
C THR A 585 47.36 -11.13 15.14
N VAL A 586 46.17 -10.55 15.31
CA VAL A 586 45.96 -9.11 15.43
C VAL A 586 45.64 -8.67 16.87
N GLY A 587 45.09 -9.56 17.69
CA GLY A 587 44.52 -9.23 18.99
C GLY A 587 43.04 -8.82 18.92
N ASN A 588 42.43 -8.56 20.09
CA ASN A 588 40.99 -8.31 20.21
C ASN A 588 40.60 -6.81 20.26
N GLU A 589 41.59 -5.91 20.14
CA GLU A 589 41.41 -4.47 20.33
C GLU A 589 41.08 -3.72 19.04
N THR A 590 41.38 -4.27 17.86
CA THR A 590 41.10 -3.63 16.57
C THR A 590 39.70 -4.02 16.08
N THR A 591 38.85 -3.02 15.84
CA THR A 591 37.44 -3.23 15.45
C THR A 591 37.00 -2.32 14.31
N ASP A 592 37.90 -1.59 13.67
CA ASP A 592 37.59 -0.53 12.70
C ASP A 592 37.82 -0.94 11.24
N GLY A 593 38.18 -2.20 10.98
CA GLY A 593 38.43 -2.71 9.62
C GLY A 593 39.77 -2.28 9.02
N HIS A 594 40.65 -1.60 9.76
CA HIS A 594 41.93 -1.11 9.22
C HIS A 594 43.04 -2.17 9.17
N VAL A 595 42.94 -3.23 9.96
CA VAL A 595 43.91 -4.32 9.93
C VAL A 595 43.40 -5.43 9.01
N ILE A 596 44.17 -5.69 7.96
CA ILE A 596 43.88 -6.70 6.94
C ILE A 596 45.04 -7.70 6.98
N ILE A 597 44.75 -8.98 7.16
CA ILE A 597 45.76 -10.06 7.17
C ILE A 597 45.37 -11.15 6.16
N PRO A 598 46.35 -11.81 5.50
CA PRO A 598 46.05 -12.98 4.69
C PRO A 598 45.71 -14.19 5.56
N LEU A 599 44.90 -15.13 5.06
CA LEU A 599 44.74 -16.44 5.71
C LEU A 599 46.06 -17.23 5.67
N PRO A 600 46.28 -18.16 6.61
CA PRO A 600 47.55 -18.88 6.68
C PRO A 600 47.70 -19.86 5.51
N ASN A 601 48.93 -20.03 5.05
CA ASN A 601 49.26 -21.06 4.06
C ASN A 601 49.20 -22.44 4.73
N TYR A 602 48.19 -23.22 4.37
CA TYR A 602 48.09 -24.63 4.73
C TYR A 602 48.77 -25.42 3.61
N LYS A 603 50.07 -25.69 3.76
CA LYS A 603 50.76 -26.60 2.84
C LYS A 603 50.08 -27.97 2.90
N VAL A 604 49.42 -28.36 1.81
CA VAL A 604 48.87 -29.71 1.58
C VAL A 604 50.00 -30.67 1.22
#